data_AF-A0A0P6XHJ3-F1
#
_entry.id   AF-A0A0P6XHJ3-F1
#
_cell.length_a   1.000
_cell.length_b   1.000
_cell.length_c   1.000
_cell.angle_alpha   90.00
_cell.angle_beta   90.00
_cell.angle_gamma   90.00
#
_symmetry.space_group_name_H-M   'P 1'
#
loop_
_entity.id
_entity.type
_entity.pdbx_description
1 polymer ?
#
loop_
_entity_poly.entity_id
_entity_poly.type
_entity_poly.pdbx_seq_one_letter_code
_entity_poly.pdbx_strand_id
1 'polypeptide(L)' 'MRIKTFDTGTQFADWRHRNCERCALRWRDNRYFCLIERALDEAYIGDGYVDDDIAARMGYSDTEYTWDCPERITR' A
#
# COMPACT_ATOMS: atom_id res chain seq x y z
N MET A 1 -12.82 -10.28 3.74
CA MET A 1 -13.52 -9.37 2.79
C MET A 1 -12.46 -8.70 1.92
N ARG A 2 -12.76 -8.25 0.70
CA ARG A 2 -11.78 -7.54 -0.15
C ARG A 2 -12.16 -6.07 -0.29
N ILE A 3 -11.17 -5.19 -0.27
CA ILE A 3 -11.33 -3.73 -0.22
C ILE A 3 -10.61 -3.11 -1.41
N LYS A 4 -11.32 -2.26 -2.17
CA LYS A 4 -10.72 -1.41 -3.19
C LYS A 4 -10.13 -0.19 -2.49
N THR A 5 -8.81 -0.14 -2.40
CA THR A 5 -8.12 0.92 -1.65
C THR A 5 -7.96 2.22 -2.44
N PHE A 6 -7.87 2.12 -3.77
CA PHE A 6 -7.69 3.25 -4.66
C PHE A 6 -8.58 3.13 -5.89
N ASP A 7 -9.12 4.25 -6.34
CA ASP A 7 -9.96 4.33 -7.55
C ASP A 7 -9.16 4.54 -8.82
N THR A 8 -7.93 5.08 -8.70
CA THR A 8 -7.07 5.39 -9.84
C THR A 8 -5.62 5.02 -9.57
N GLY A 9 -4.85 4.81 -10.64
CA GLY A 9 -3.41 4.58 -10.56
C GLY A 9 -2.64 5.77 -9.95
N THR A 10 -3.15 7.00 -10.12
CA THR A 10 -2.57 8.20 -9.50
C THR A 10 -2.67 8.15 -7.98
N GLN A 11 -3.85 7.81 -7.44
CA GLN A 11 -4.03 7.69 -5.99
C GLN A 11 -3.11 6.63 -5.39
N PHE A 12 -3.00 5.48 -6.06
CA PHE A 12 -2.06 4.42 -5.70
C PHE A 12 -0.60 4.91 -5.71
N ALA A 13 -0.17 5.59 -6.77
CA ALA A 13 1.20 6.08 -6.92
C ALA A 13 1.54 7.12 -5.85
N ASP A 14 0.65 8.08 -5.60
CA ASP A 14 0.82 9.12 -4.57
C ASP A 14 0.96 8.50 -3.18
N TRP A 15 0.09 7.55 -2.83
CA TRP A 15 0.15 6.86 -1.55
C TRP A 15 1.44 6.06 -1.40
N ARG A 16 1.86 5.33 -2.44
CA ARG A 16 3.13 4.57 -2.45
C ARG A 16 4.34 5.47 -2.32
N HIS A 17 4.35 6.62 -3.01
CA HIS A 17 5.45 7.59 -2.91
C HIS A 17 5.62 8.08 -1.47
N ARG A 18 4.50 8.46 -0.82
CA ARG A 18 4.48 8.92 0.57
C ARG A 18 4.86 7.83 1.58
N ASN A 19 4.43 6.59 1.36
CA ASN A 19 4.48 5.54 2.37
C ASN A 19 5.56 4.49 2.14
N CYS A 20 5.77 4.03 0.91
CA CYS A 20 6.68 2.94 0.60
C CYS A 20 8.09 3.43 0.24
N GLU A 21 8.26 4.45 -0.61
CA GLU A 21 9.59 4.82 -1.13
C GLU A 21 10.60 5.21 -0.05
N ARG A 22 10.11 5.80 1.05
CA ARG A 22 10.91 6.23 2.21
C ARG A 22 10.89 5.23 3.37
N CYS A 23 10.21 4.09 3.21
CA CYS A 23 10.14 3.06 4.25
C CYS A 23 11.39 2.18 4.24
N ALA A 24 11.90 1.84 5.42
CA ALA A 24 12.98 0.87 5.59
C ALA A 24 12.59 -0.54 5.13
N LEU A 25 11.29 -0.84 5.00
CA LEU A 25 10.75 -2.12 4.53
C LEU A 25 10.37 -2.14 3.04
N ARG A 26 10.73 -1.09 2.29
CA ARG A 26 10.45 -1.02 0.85
C ARG A 26 11.06 -2.17 0.06
N TRP A 27 10.45 -2.49 -1.07
CA TRP A 27 10.96 -3.38 -2.10
C TRP A 27 12.35 -2.93 -2.52
N ARG A 28 13.29 -3.88 -2.45
CA ARG A 28 14.69 -3.71 -2.84
C ARG A 28 15.31 -5.08 -3.04
N ASP A 29 16.48 -5.14 -3.65
CA ASP A 29 17.21 -6.40 -3.87
C ASP A 29 16.34 -7.49 -4.54
N ASN A 30 15.42 -7.07 -5.42
CA ASN A 30 14.42 -7.92 -6.09
C ASN A 30 13.53 -8.75 -5.15
N ARG A 31 13.22 -8.25 -3.95
CA ARG A 31 12.34 -8.93 -3.00
C ARG A 31 11.47 -7.96 -2.20
N TYR A 32 10.30 -8.45 -1.79
CA TYR A 32 9.42 -7.75 -0.85
C TYR A 32 9.85 -8.03 0.59
N PHE A 33 9.86 -6.97 1.41
CA PHE A 33 10.03 -7.06 2.87
C PHE A 33 8.78 -6.60 3.61
N CYS A 34 7.81 -6.04 2.90
CA CYS A 34 6.54 -5.55 3.43
C CYS A 34 5.41 -6.27 2.70
N LEU A 35 4.52 -6.92 3.46
CA LEU A 35 3.36 -7.62 2.90
C LEU A 35 2.34 -6.64 2.29
N ILE A 36 2.22 -5.44 2.85
CA ILE A 36 1.37 -4.36 2.31
C ILE A 36 1.83 -4.00 0.90
N GLU A 37 3.11 -3.72 0.72
CA GLU A 37 3.65 -3.32 -0.59
C GLU A 37 3.49 -4.44 -1.63
N ARG A 38 3.70 -5.71 -1.25
CA ARG A 38 3.46 -6.84 -2.14
C ARG A 38 1.99 -6.91 -2.58
N ALA A 39 1.06 -6.85 -1.63
CA ALA A 39 -0.38 -6.94 -1.91
C ALA A 39 -0.85 -5.76 -2.77
N LEU A 40 -0.29 -4.57 -2.55
CA LEU A 40 -0.55 -3.39 -3.36
C LEU A 40 -0.09 -3.55 -4.82
N ASP A 41 1.09 -4.13 -5.04
CA ASP A 41 1.60 -4.35 -6.41
C ASP A 41 0.84 -5.47 -7.12
N GLU A 42 0.43 -6.52 -6.41
CA GLU A 42 -0.47 -7.55 -6.90
C GLU A 42 -1.85 -6.96 -7.29
N ALA A 43 -2.43 -6.11 -6.43
CA ALA A 43 -3.69 -5.43 -6.71
C ALA A 43 -3.59 -4.47 -7.90
N TYR A 44 -2.48 -3.74 -8.05
CA TYR A 44 -2.26 -2.81 -9.16
C TYR A 44 -2.22 -3.49 -10.54
N ILE A 45 -1.64 -4.69 -10.60
CA ILE A 45 -1.58 -5.49 -11.83
C ILE A 45 -2.88 -6.31 -12.04
N GLY A 46 -3.55 -6.65 -10.94
CA GLY A 46 -4.75 -7.49 -10.93
C GLY A 46 -6.05 -6.68 -10.99
N ASP A 47 -6.89 -6.88 -9.96
CA ASP A 47 -8.26 -6.39 -9.92
C ASP A 47 -8.44 -5.10 -9.09
N GLY A 48 -7.37 -4.57 -8.49
CA GLY A 48 -7.40 -3.37 -7.65
C GLY A 48 -7.89 -3.59 -6.22
N TYR A 49 -8.04 -4.82 -5.76
CA TYR A 49 -8.50 -5.12 -4.39
C TYR A 49 -7.43 -5.81 -3.54
N VAL A 50 -7.36 -5.43 -2.27
CA VAL A 50 -6.56 -6.12 -1.24
C VAL A 50 -7.48 -6.80 -0.21
N ASP A 51 -6.94 -7.74 0.56
CA ASP A 51 -7.66 -8.35 1.68
C ASP A 51 -7.86 -7.33 2.82
N ASP A 52 -8.90 -7.57 3.64
CA ASP A 52 -9.28 -6.66 4.73
C ASP A 52 -8.19 -6.51 5.81
N ASP A 53 -7.43 -7.56 6.08
CA ASP A 53 -6.28 -7.55 6.98
C ASP A 53 -5.17 -6.63 6.45
N ILE A 54 -4.87 -6.69 5.15
CA ILE A 54 -3.91 -5.80 4.51
C ILE A 54 -4.41 -4.35 4.57
N ALA A 55 -5.67 -4.10 4.23
CA ALA A 55 -6.26 -2.77 4.31
C ALA A 55 -6.23 -2.20 5.75
N ALA A 56 -6.53 -3.02 6.75
CA ALA A 56 -6.43 -2.60 8.15
C ALA A 56 -4.99 -2.24 8.54
N ARG A 57 -3.99 -3.04 8.14
CA ARG A 57 -2.56 -2.78 8.41
C ARG A 57 -2.03 -1.58 7.65
N MET A 58 -2.57 -1.29 6.47
CA MET A 58 -2.32 -0.05 5.72
C MET A 58 -2.81 1.19 6.45
N GLY A 59 -3.67 1.04 7.48
CA GLY A 59 -4.39 2.16 8.08
C GLY A 59 -5.44 2.74 7.14
N TYR A 60 -6.07 1.89 6.30
CA TYR A 60 -7.01 2.31 5.27
C TYR A 60 -8.05 3.30 5.79
N SER A 61 -8.22 4.39 5.05
CA SER A 61 -9.23 5.42 5.25
C SER A 61 -10.13 5.46 4.02
N ASP A 62 -11.44 5.52 4.24
CA ASP A 62 -12.45 5.69 3.19
C ASP A 62 -12.70 7.16 2.83
N THR A 63 -12.14 8.10 3.60
CA THR A 63 -12.35 9.55 3.44
C THR A 63 -11.20 10.28 2.75
N GLU A 64 -9.99 9.72 2.80
CA GLU A 64 -8.78 10.29 2.22
C GLU A 64 -8.02 9.20 1.46
N TYR A 65 -7.23 9.53 0.45
CA TYR A 65 -6.40 8.54 -0.27
C TYR A 65 -4.89 8.68 0.00
N THR A 66 -4.47 9.66 0.80
CA THR A 66 -3.05 9.95 1.11
C THR A 66 -2.74 9.81 2.60
N TRP A 67 -3.43 8.91 3.29
CA TRP A 67 -3.20 8.61 4.70
C TRP A 67 -1.78 8.04 4.94
N ASP A 68 -1.31 8.14 6.18
CA ASP A 68 -0.02 7.57 6.58
C ASP A 68 -0.16 6.08 6.94
N CYS A 69 0.75 5.27 6.42
CA CYS A 69 0.84 3.84 6.72
C CYS A 69 1.37 3.64 8.15
N PRO A 70 0.62 2.98 9.06
CA PRO A 70 1.04 2.73 10.44
C PRO A 70 2.32 1.89 10.56
N GLU A 71 2.58 1.02 9.59
CA GLU A 71 3.77 0.15 9.56
C GLU A 71 4.98 0.81 8.90
N ARG A 72 4.90 2.09 8.50
CA ARG A 72 6.03 2.80 7.89
C ARG A 72 7.15 3.00 8.90
N ILE A 73 8.32 2.41 8.62
CA ILE A 73 9.55 2.60 9.40
C ILE A 73 10.42 3.63 8.68
N THR A 74 10.58 4.82 9.27
CA THR A 74 11.49 5.85 8.75
C THR A 74 12.94 5.48 9.07
N ARG A 75 13.86 5.75 8.13
CA ARG A 75 15.30 5.61 8.34
C ARG A 75 15.89 6.75 9.13
#